data_AF-A0A8X8GRF0-F1
#
_entry.id   AF-A0A8X8GRF0-F1
#
_cell.length_a   1.000
_cell.length_b   1.000
_cell.length_c   1.000
_cell.angle_alpha   90.00
_cell.angle_beta   90.00
_cell.angle_gamma   90.00
#
_symmetry.space_group_name_H-M   'P 1'
#
loop_
_entity.id
_entity.type
_entity.pdbx_description
1 polymer ?
#
loop_
_entity_poly.entity_id
_entity_poly.type
_entity_poly.pdbx_seq_one_letter_code
_entity_poly.pdbx_strand_id
1 'polypeptide(L)' 'MSNEYREQQIIKHALQYYIQRPNASELDKKREQKVLEKVTDEVKRMQKQWDIPTKGE' A
#
# COMPACT_ATOMS: atom_id res chain seq x y z
N MET A 1 4.06 -17.68 -2.21
CA MET A 1 3.51 -16.45 -1.62
C MET A 1 1.99 -16.60 -1.58
N SER A 2 1.35 -16.28 -0.45
CA SER A 2 -0.12 -16.34 -0.36
C SER A 2 -0.76 -15.26 -1.25
N ASN A 3 -1.98 -15.53 -1.73
CA ASN A 3 -2.77 -14.56 -2.51
C ASN A 3 -2.92 -13.23 -1.78
N GLU A 4 -3.04 -13.26 -0.46
CA GLU A 4 -3.23 -12.09 0.38
C GLU A 4 -2.08 -11.07 0.24
N TYR A 5 -0.82 -11.52 0.24
CA TYR A 5 0.31 -10.58 0.08
C TYR A 5 0.32 -9.91 -1.29
N ARG A 6 -0.06 -10.67 -2.33
CA ARG A 6 -0.16 -10.13 -3.68
C ARG A 6 -1.30 -9.12 -3.78
N GLU A 7 -2.44 -9.41 -3.15
CA GLU A 7 -3.58 -8.49 -3.04
C GLU A 7 -3.19 -7.21 -2.30
N GLN A 8 -2.50 -7.30 -1.16
CA GLN A 8 -2.02 -6.13 -0.41
C GLN A 8 -1.04 -5.27 -1.24
N GLN A 9 -0.14 -5.89 -2.01
CA GLN A 9 0.76 -5.15 -2.92
C GLN A 9 -0.01 -4.44 -4.04
N ILE A 10 -1.01 -5.09 -4.63
CA ILE A 10 -1.87 -4.47 -5.65
C ILE A 10 -2.62 -3.28 -5.06
N ILE A 11 -3.20 -3.43 -3.86
CA ILE A 11 -3.91 -2.35 -3.16
C ILE A 11 -2.95 -1.20 -2.84
N LYS A 12 -1.73 -1.49 -2.35
CA LYS A 12 -0.69 -0.48 -2.09
C LYS A 12 -0.43 0.36 -3.34
N HIS A 13 -0.17 -0.30 -4.47
CA HIS A 13 0.13 0.39 -5.74
C HIS A 13 -1.07 1.17 -6.29
N ALA A 14 -2.28 0.62 -6.18
CA ALA A 14 -3.49 1.33 -6.59
C ALA A 14 -3.71 2.61 -5.77
N LEU A 15 -3.51 2.57 -4.45
CA LEU A 15 -3.62 3.73 -3.58
C LEU A 15 -2.54 4.79 -3.88
N GLN A 16 -1.29 4.37 -4.11
CA GLN A 16 -0.22 5.27 -4.54
C GLN A 16 -0.59 6.03 -5.82
N TYR A 17 -1.20 5.34 -6.78
CA TYR A 17 -1.68 5.95 -8.02
C TYR A 17 -2.87 6.89 -7.77
N TYR A 18 -3.87 6.46 -6.99
CA TYR A 18 -5.07 7.26 -6.75
C TYR A 18 -4.79 8.55 -6.00
N ILE A 19 -3.87 8.57 -5.04
CA ILE A 19 -3.51 9.80 -4.31
C ILE A 19 -2.92 10.86 -5.25
N GLN A 20 -2.28 10.43 -6.34
CA GLN A 20 -1.66 11.31 -7.34
C GLN A 20 -2.63 11.71 -8.46
N ARG A 21 -3.88 11.23 -8.46
CA ARG A 21 -4.82 11.53 -9.54
C ARG A 21 -5.12 13.03 -9.63
N PRO A 22 -5.29 13.58 -10.85
CA PRO A 22 -5.73 14.96 -11.01
C PRO A 22 -7.12 15.12 -10.39
N ASN A 23 -7.39 16.31 -9.83
CA ASN A 23 -8.68 16.69 -9.23
C ASN A 23 -9.09 15.89 -7.97
N ALA A 24 -8.17 15.17 -7.32
CA ALA A 24 -8.45 14.60 -6.00
C ALA A 24 -8.65 15.70 -4.95
N SER A 25 -9.74 15.61 -4.19
CA SER A 25 -9.98 16.45 -3.02
C SER A 25 -8.91 16.20 -1.95
N GLU A 26 -8.46 17.25 -1.28
CA GLU A 26 -7.51 17.14 -0.16
C GLU A 26 -8.04 16.26 0.97
N LEU A 27 -9.37 16.23 1.19
CA LEU A 27 -9.97 15.34 2.18
C LEU A 27 -9.85 13.86 1.76
N ASP A 28 -10.08 13.58 0.48
CA ASP A 28 -9.98 12.23 -0.06
C ASP A 28 -8.53 11.75 -0.06
N LYS A 29 -7.58 12.60 -0.47
CA LYS A 29 -6.14 12.31 -0.36
C LYS A 29 -5.74 11.94 1.07
N LYS A 30 -6.19 12.71 2.07
CA LYS A 30 -5.91 12.40 3.49
C LYS A 30 -6.48 11.05 3.93
N ARG A 31 -7.66 10.67 3.44
CA ARG A 31 -8.28 9.38 3.75
C ARG A 31 -7.52 8.24 3.07
N GLU A 32 -7.23 8.39 1.79
CA GLU A 32 -6.48 7.42 0.98
C GLU A 32 -5.06 7.21 1.52
N GLN A 33 -4.38 8.29 1.95
CA GLN A 33 -3.06 8.22 2.56
C GLN A 33 -3.05 7.40 3.85
N LYS A 34 -4.06 7.59 4.72
CA LYS A 34 -4.22 6.77 5.94
C LYS A 34 -4.44 5.29 5.62
N VAL A 35 -5.12 4.97 4.51
CA VAL A 35 -5.29 3.58 4.08
C VAL A 35 -3.99 3.04 3.50
N LEU A 36 -3.27 3.84 2.71
CA LEU A 36 -1.97 3.48 2.17
C LEU A 36 -0.94 3.15 3.26
N GLU A 37 -0.92 3.93 4.34
CA GLU A 37 -0.07 3.66 5.52
C GLU A 37 -0.39 2.29 6.13
N LYS A 38 -1.66 2.00 6.39
CA LYS A 38 -2.11 0.70 6.95
C LYS A 38 -1.72 -0.48 6.07
N VAL A 39 -1.96 -0.37 4.77
CA VAL A 39 -1.62 -1.43 3.79
C VAL A 39 -0.11 -1.58 3.68
N THR A 40 0.65 -0.48 3.74
CA THR A 40 2.12 -0.53 3.73
C THR A 40 2.68 -1.24 4.95
N ASP A 41 2.13 -0.98 6.14
CA ASP A 41 2.54 -1.64 7.37
C ASP A 41 2.17 -3.13 7.38
N GLU A 42 1.01 -3.48 6.82
CA GLU A 42 0.60 -4.86 6.58
C GLU A 42 1.60 -5.59 5.68
N VAL A 43 1.91 -5.01 4.52
CA VAL A 43 2.91 -5.54 3.59
C VAL A 43 4.27 -5.74 4.28
N LYS A 44 4.72 -4.75 5.08
CA LYS A 44 5.99 -4.86 5.84
C LYS A 44 5.93 -5.99 6.86
N ARG A 45 4.80 -6.19 7.54
CA ARG A 45 4.62 -7.30 8.48
C ARG A 45 4.73 -8.64 7.76
N MET A 46 4.04 -8.81 6.64
CA MET A 46 4.08 -10.02 5.83
C MET A 46 5.49 -10.29 5.28
N GLN A 47 6.19 -9.23 4.85
CA GLN A 47 7.58 -9.34 4.39
C GLN A 47 8.50 -9.89 5.49
N LYS A 48 8.39 -9.36 6.71
CA LYS A 48 9.14 -9.87 7.87
C LYS A 48 8.75 -11.30 8.23
N GLN A 49 7.47 -11.63 8.19
CA GLN A 49 6.98 -12.97 8.56
C GLN A 49 7.45 -14.05 7.59
N TRP A 50 7.60 -13.72 6.31
CA TRP A 50 7.94 -14.67 5.25
C TRP A 50 9.35 -14.48 4.68
N ASP A 51 10.21 -13.73 5.37
CA ASP A 51 11.58 -13.40 4.97
C ASP A 51 11.69 -12.88 3.51
N ILE A 52 10.68 -12.13 3.07
CA ILE A 52 10.69 -11.53 1.74
C ILE A 52 11.61 -10.30 1.76
N PRO A 53 12.63 -10.23 0.89
CA PRO A 53 13.50 -9.07 0.83
C PRO A 53 12.72 -7.82 0.46
N THR A 54 12.81 -6.80 1.30
CA THR A 54 12.28 -5.48 0.98
C THR A 54 13.17 -4.89 -0.11
N LYS A 55 12.64 -4.73 -1.33
CA LYS A 55 13.30 -3.88 -2.31
C LYS A 55 13.31 -2.46 -1.74
N GLY A 56 14.51 -1.94 -1.47
CA GLY A 56 14.68 -0.52 -1.14
C GLY A 56 14.05 0.31 -2.26
N GLU A 57 13.19 1.24 -1.85
CA GLU A 57 12.63 2.27 -2.73
C GLU A 57 13.74 3.17 -3.29
#